data_AF-A0A0C2ZHZ9-F1
#
_entry.id   AF-A0A0C2ZHZ9-F1
#
_cell.length_a   1.000
_cell.length_b   1.000
_cell.length_c   1.000
_cell.angle_alpha   90.00
_cell.angle_beta   90.00
_cell.angle_gamma   90.00
#
_symmetry.space_group_name_H-M   'P 1'
#
loop_
_entity.id
_entity.type
_entity.pdbx_description
1 polymer ?
#
loop_
_entity_poly.entity_id
_entity_poly.type
_entity_poly.pdbx_seq_one_letter_code
_entity_poly.pdbx_strand_id
1 'polypeptide(L)'
;MSDTPLPPQVVIRSVVSDQFVGTTAIADDAIATGVPPETKLIIVNPTITVPPPQFQLRRVDGTQLVYDIFAGNDYVRDGEPEHVRGLVFAFANPPAQKFVFTYVEKHSAYTIVKLGTNDALTDPYSEEIADAERSIRLQPLDKLGNSGYHPGQLFTVKDAEDEPQK
;
A
#
# COMPACT_ATOMS: atom_id res chain seq x y z
N MET A 1 -2.70 -20.78 -7.99
CA MET A 1 -2.85 -19.37 -8.43
C MET A 1 -4.32 -19.09 -8.64
N SER A 2 -4.92 -18.31 -7.73
CA SER A 2 -6.31 -17.87 -7.87
C SER A 2 -6.31 -16.61 -8.73
N ASP A 3 -6.81 -16.72 -9.97
CA ASP A 3 -7.01 -15.58 -10.89
C ASP A 3 -8.30 -14.80 -10.57
N THR A 4 -8.89 -15.07 -9.41
CA THR A 4 -10.09 -14.39 -8.94
C THR A 4 -9.77 -12.91 -8.73
N PRO A 5 -10.53 -11.99 -9.35
CA PRO A 5 -10.35 -10.57 -9.15
C PRO A 5 -10.49 -10.20 -7.67
N LEU A 6 -9.64 -9.30 -7.20
CA LEU A 6 -9.85 -8.63 -5.91
C LEU A 6 -11.14 -7.78 -5.95
N PRO A 7 -11.83 -7.62 -4.82
CA PRO A 7 -12.97 -6.71 -4.71
C PRO A 7 -12.61 -5.28 -5.15
N PRO A 8 -13.58 -4.50 -5.68
CA PRO A 8 -13.32 -3.14 -6.15
C PRO A 8 -13.06 -2.16 -5.00
N GLN A 9 -13.51 -2.47 -3.78
CA GLN A 9 -13.27 -1.69 -2.57
C GLN A 9 -12.71 -2.60 -1.50
N VAL A 10 -11.56 -2.24 -0.94
CA VAL A 10 -10.79 -3.12 -0.07
C VAL A 10 -10.25 -2.41 1.15
N VAL A 11 -9.98 -3.20 2.18
CA VAL A 11 -9.12 -2.82 3.30
C VAL A 11 -7.78 -3.54 3.16
N ILE A 12 -6.69 -2.79 3.32
CA ILE A 12 -5.32 -3.31 3.22
C ILE A 12 -4.69 -3.26 4.60
N ARG A 13 -4.09 -4.38 5.02
CA ARG A 13 -3.43 -4.50 6.32
C ARG A 13 -2.05 -5.13 6.17
N SER A 14 -1.06 -4.54 6.83
CA SER A 14 0.31 -5.06 6.89
C SER A 14 0.35 -6.37 7.68
N VAL A 15 0.96 -7.41 7.11
CA VAL A 15 1.05 -8.72 7.78
C VAL A 15 2.03 -8.68 8.95
N VAL A 16 3.12 -7.92 8.84
CA VAL A 16 4.16 -7.90 9.88
C VAL A 16 3.71 -7.20 11.17
N SER A 17 2.83 -6.22 11.06
CA SER A 17 2.36 -5.40 12.19
C SER A 17 0.90 -5.62 12.56
N ASP A 18 0.12 -6.33 11.72
CA ASP A 18 -1.34 -6.47 11.83
C ASP A 18 -2.09 -5.12 11.85
N GLN A 19 -1.47 -4.06 11.33
CA GLN A 19 -2.00 -2.69 11.32
C GLN A 19 -2.50 -2.27 9.94
N PHE A 20 -3.52 -1.41 9.91
CA PHE A 20 -4.15 -0.95 8.68
C PHE A 20 -3.25 -0.01 7.90
N VAL A 21 -3.24 -0.18 6.57
CA VAL A 21 -2.71 0.83 5.66
C VAL A 21 -3.76 1.92 5.51
N GLY A 22 -3.33 3.17 5.48
CA GLY A 22 -4.19 4.34 5.37
C GLY A 22 -3.45 5.52 4.78
N THR A 23 -3.98 6.72 5.02
CA THR A 23 -3.36 7.97 4.59
C THR A 23 -3.23 8.92 5.78
N THR A 24 -2.18 9.73 5.77
CA THR A 24 -2.02 10.85 6.70
C THR A 24 -1.67 12.12 5.92
N ALA A 25 -2.04 13.27 6.48
CA ALA A 25 -1.67 14.56 5.91
C ALA A 25 -0.16 14.76 6.05
N ILE A 26 0.45 15.34 5.02
CA ILE A 26 1.84 15.78 5.09
C ILE A 26 1.84 17.15 5.77
N ALA A 27 2.59 17.31 6.86
CA ALA A 27 2.72 18.60 7.53
C ALA A 27 3.35 19.65 6.59
N ASP A 28 2.98 20.92 6.77
CA ASP A 28 3.31 22.02 5.85
C ASP A 28 4.82 22.22 5.64
N ASP A 29 5.65 21.82 6.59
CA ASP A 29 7.11 21.84 6.52
C ASP A 29 7.70 20.80 5.55
N ALA A 30 6.98 19.72 5.25
CA ALA A 30 7.34 18.78 4.19
C ALA A 30 6.84 19.20 2.79
N ILE A 31 5.93 20.19 2.68
CA ILE A 31 5.53 20.81 1.39
C ILE A 31 6.67 21.65 0.81
N ALA A 32 7.60 22.14 1.66
CA ALA A 32 8.84 22.81 1.24
C ALA A 32 9.75 21.93 0.36
N THR A 33 9.39 20.67 0.18
CA THR A 33 10.11 19.67 -0.58
C THR A 33 9.51 19.44 -1.98
N GLY A 34 8.60 20.27 -2.47
CA GLY A 34 8.12 20.19 -3.87
C GLY A 34 7.13 19.05 -4.13
N VAL A 35 6.58 18.43 -3.08
CA VAL A 35 5.38 17.61 -3.17
C VAL A 35 4.17 18.56 -3.34
N PRO A 36 3.23 18.30 -4.27
CA PRO A 36 2.06 19.14 -4.46
C PRO A 36 1.23 19.29 -3.17
N PRO A 37 0.58 20.45 -2.95
CA PRO A 37 -0.36 20.62 -1.85
C PRO A 37 -1.43 19.53 -1.85
N GLU A 38 -1.97 19.24 -0.66
CA GLU A 38 -3.04 18.25 -0.45
C GLU A 38 -2.65 16.80 -0.74
N THR A 39 -1.39 16.54 -1.13
CA THR A 39 -0.85 15.18 -1.22
C THR A 39 -0.85 14.54 0.16
N LYS A 40 -1.28 13.29 0.22
CA LYS A 40 -1.28 12.49 1.45
C LYS A 40 -0.22 11.42 1.37
N LEU A 41 0.38 11.09 2.50
CA LEU A 41 1.34 10.00 2.59
C LEU A 41 0.59 8.68 2.84
N ILE A 42 0.96 7.62 2.12
CA ILE A 42 0.46 6.28 2.44
C ILE A 42 1.26 5.75 3.64
N ILE A 43 0.55 5.39 4.70
CA ILE A 43 1.15 4.95 5.94
C ILE A 43 0.54 3.64 6.41
N VAL A 44 1.25 2.93 7.28
CA VAL A 44 0.64 2.01 8.23
C VAL A 44 0.30 2.79 9.49
N ASN A 45 -0.97 2.77 9.87
CA ASN A 45 -1.48 3.49 11.03
C ASN A 45 -1.47 2.57 12.26
N PRO A 46 -0.75 2.93 13.34
CA PRO A 46 -0.75 2.15 14.58
C PRO A 46 -2.07 2.27 15.35
N THR A 47 -2.85 3.32 15.07
CA THR A 47 -4.13 3.57 15.73
C THR A 47 -5.24 2.84 15.01
N ILE A 48 -6.07 2.13 15.78
CA ILE A 48 -7.30 1.51 15.27
C ILE A 48 -8.20 2.63 14.73
N THR A 49 -8.48 2.57 13.43
CA THR A 49 -9.38 3.53 12.77
C THR A 49 -10.73 2.84 12.52
N VAL A 50 -11.83 3.48 12.96
CA VAL A 50 -13.19 2.97 12.75
C VAL A 50 -14.03 4.06 12.06
N PRO A 51 -14.55 3.80 10.84
CA PRO A 51 -14.33 2.60 10.03
C PRO A 51 -12.86 2.49 9.55
N PRO A 52 -12.36 1.28 9.22
CA PRO A 52 -11.00 1.11 8.72
C PRO A 52 -10.80 1.88 7.40
N PRO A 53 -9.57 2.33 7.08
CA PRO A 53 -9.30 3.03 5.83
C PRO A 53 -9.56 2.11 4.63
N GLN A 54 -10.23 2.65 3.62
CA GLN A 54 -10.63 1.92 2.44
C GLN A 54 -9.89 2.42 1.20
N PHE A 55 -9.58 1.50 0.30
CA PHE A 55 -8.98 1.76 -1.00
C PHE A 55 -9.89 1.26 -2.11
N GLN A 56 -9.93 1.97 -3.23
CA GLN A 56 -10.56 1.47 -4.44
C GLN A 56 -9.50 0.85 -5.35
N LEU A 57 -9.80 -0.33 -5.90
CA LEU A 57 -8.98 -1.00 -6.88
C LEU A 57 -9.69 -0.94 -8.24
N ARG A 58 -9.06 -0.30 -9.23
CA ARG A 58 -9.57 -0.31 -10.61
C ARG A 58 -8.70 -1.23 -11.44
N ARG A 59 -9.31 -2.32 -11.94
CA ARG A 59 -8.60 -3.32 -12.73
C ARG A 59 -8.20 -2.74 -14.08
N VAL A 60 -6.93 -2.93 -14.43
CA VAL A 60 -6.35 -2.41 -15.67
C VAL A 60 -6.19 -3.52 -16.72
N ASP A 61 -5.94 -4.74 -16.29
CA ASP A 61 -5.77 -5.92 -17.15
C ASP A 61 -6.74 -7.02 -16.72
N GLY A 62 -7.46 -7.62 -17.67
CA GLY A 62 -8.40 -8.73 -17.44
C GLY A 62 -7.74 -10.10 -17.25
N THR A 63 -6.45 -10.23 -17.56
CA THR A 63 -5.68 -11.49 -17.52
C THR A 63 -4.76 -11.61 -16.32
N GLN A 64 -4.39 -10.47 -15.72
CA GLN A 64 -3.55 -10.41 -14.53
C GLN A 64 -4.24 -9.59 -13.43
N LEU A 65 -3.79 -9.72 -12.18
CA LEU A 65 -4.24 -8.92 -11.05
C LEU A 65 -3.50 -7.58 -11.03
N VAL A 66 -3.70 -6.78 -12.08
CA VAL A 66 -3.10 -5.45 -12.24
C VAL A 66 -4.14 -4.39 -11.96
N TYR A 67 -3.84 -3.49 -11.02
CA TYR A 67 -4.77 -2.47 -10.54
C TYR A 67 -4.11 -1.10 -10.45
N ASP A 68 -4.89 -0.08 -10.74
CA ASP A 68 -4.67 1.27 -10.19
C ASP A 68 -5.29 1.29 -8.79
N ILE A 69 -4.57 1.85 -7.81
CA ILE A 69 -5.00 1.96 -6.42
C ILE A 69 -5.40 3.41 -6.12
N PHE A 70 -6.54 3.60 -5.47
CA PHE A 70 -7.02 4.92 -5.06
C PHE A 70 -7.30 4.97 -3.57
N ALA A 71 -6.82 6.02 -2.89
CA ALA A 71 -7.21 6.35 -1.54
C ALA A 71 -8.30 7.43 -1.59
N GLY A 72 -9.57 7.01 -1.51
CA GLY A 72 -10.68 7.87 -1.90
C GLY A 72 -10.63 8.19 -3.39
N ASN A 73 -10.46 9.48 -3.74
CA ASN A 73 -10.32 9.93 -5.13
C ASN A 73 -8.85 10.12 -5.56
N ASP A 74 -7.91 9.93 -4.64
CA ASP A 74 -6.50 10.25 -4.86
C ASP A 74 -5.74 9.04 -5.43
N TYR A 75 -4.91 9.28 -6.44
CA TYR A 75 -4.10 8.30 -7.15
C TYR A 75 -2.89 7.88 -6.33
N VAL A 76 -2.78 6.58 -6.03
CA VAL A 76 -1.62 6.05 -5.32
C VAL A 76 -0.44 5.84 -6.27
N ARG A 77 0.71 6.43 -5.95
CA ARG A 77 1.97 6.30 -6.70
C ARG A 77 3.18 6.70 -5.86
N ASP A 78 4.37 6.44 -6.35
CA ASP A 78 5.60 6.86 -5.68
C ASP A 78 5.86 8.37 -5.81
N GLY A 79 6.65 8.90 -4.87
CA GLY A 79 7.13 10.27 -4.90
C GLY A 79 8.10 10.49 -6.06
N GLU A 80 7.80 11.48 -6.90
CA GLU A 80 8.67 11.91 -8.01
C GLU A 80 9.88 12.74 -7.56
N PRO A 81 9.77 13.67 -6.59
CA PRO A 81 10.94 14.45 -6.18
C PRO A 81 12.01 13.55 -5.54
N GLU A 82 13.28 13.81 -5.87
CA GLU A 82 14.41 12.93 -5.53
C GLU A 82 14.51 12.61 -4.03
N HIS A 83 14.27 13.59 -3.15
CA HIS A 83 14.35 13.44 -1.70
C HIS A 83 13.17 12.69 -1.06
N VAL A 84 12.07 12.45 -1.79
CA VAL A 84 10.97 11.57 -1.36
C VAL A 84 10.86 10.30 -2.20
N ARG A 85 11.87 10.03 -3.05
CA ARG A 85 11.89 8.86 -3.90
C ARG A 85 11.79 7.58 -3.06
N GLY A 86 10.91 6.68 -3.48
CA GLY A 86 10.66 5.43 -2.77
C GLY A 86 9.63 5.55 -1.64
N LEU A 87 9.12 6.74 -1.31
CA LEU A 87 7.91 6.89 -0.50
C LEU A 87 6.67 6.77 -1.40
N VAL A 88 5.56 6.31 -0.83
CA VAL A 88 4.28 6.14 -1.53
C VAL A 88 3.27 7.16 -1.03
N PHE A 89 2.58 7.81 -1.97
CA PHE A 89 1.66 8.91 -1.71
C PHE A 89 0.33 8.68 -2.41
N ALA A 90 -0.69 9.43 -1.99
CA ALA A 90 -1.94 9.62 -2.71
C ALA A 90 -2.02 11.06 -3.24
N PHE A 91 -2.06 11.22 -4.55
CA PHE A 91 -2.13 12.53 -5.21
C PHE A 91 -3.53 12.76 -5.79
N ALA A 92 -4.08 13.96 -5.66
CA ALA A 92 -5.37 14.30 -6.29
C ALA A 92 -5.32 14.25 -7.84
N ASN A 93 -4.14 14.48 -8.41
CA ASN A 93 -3.96 14.56 -9.86
C ASN A 93 -3.36 13.28 -10.45
N PRO A 94 -3.74 12.91 -11.70
CA PRO A 94 -3.14 11.81 -12.44
C PRO A 94 -1.64 12.06 -12.71
N PRO A 95 -0.86 11.02 -13.11
CA PRO A 95 -1.31 9.67 -13.48
C PRO A 95 -1.47 8.71 -12.29
N ALA A 96 -2.27 7.65 -12.48
CA ALA A 96 -2.24 6.48 -11.61
C ALA A 96 -1.01 5.62 -11.89
N GLN A 97 -0.41 5.05 -10.84
CA GLN A 97 0.55 3.98 -11.00
C GLN A 97 -0.14 2.62 -10.91
N LYS A 98 0.31 1.69 -11.75
CA LYS A 98 -0.21 0.33 -11.84
C LYS A 98 0.57 -0.59 -10.90
N PHE A 99 -0.14 -1.45 -10.19
CA PHE A 99 0.44 -2.43 -9.27
C PHE A 99 -0.04 -3.83 -9.59
N VAL A 100 0.88 -4.80 -9.51
CA VAL A 100 0.63 -6.22 -9.65
C VAL A 100 0.45 -6.82 -8.26
N PHE A 101 -0.70 -7.44 -8.03
CA PHE A 101 -1.00 -8.18 -6.81
C PHE A 101 -0.70 -9.66 -7.05
N THR A 102 0.23 -10.23 -6.27
CA THR A 102 0.57 -11.65 -6.36
C THR A 102 0.21 -12.33 -5.05
N TYR A 103 -0.69 -13.31 -5.11
CA TYR A 103 -1.11 -14.06 -3.93
C TYR A 103 -0.03 -15.05 -3.49
N VAL A 104 0.24 -15.06 -2.19
CA VAL A 104 1.22 -15.91 -1.52
C VAL A 104 0.48 -16.87 -0.59
N GLU A 105 0.17 -18.06 -1.10
CA GLU A 105 -0.67 -19.07 -0.44
C GLU A 105 -0.20 -19.41 0.98
N LYS A 106 1.13 -19.52 1.19
CA LYS A 106 1.73 -19.82 2.51
C LYS A 106 1.34 -18.81 3.61
N HIS A 107 1.11 -17.56 3.23
CA HIS A 107 0.85 -16.46 4.17
C HIS A 107 -0.58 -15.94 4.08
N SER A 108 -1.41 -16.50 3.18
CA SER A 108 -2.76 -16.00 2.88
C SER A 108 -2.79 -14.48 2.61
N ALA A 109 -1.75 -13.97 1.93
CA ALA A 109 -1.50 -12.54 1.75
C ALA A 109 -1.01 -12.25 0.32
N TYR A 110 -0.86 -10.97 -0.01
CA TYR A 110 -0.39 -10.50 -1.31
C TYR A 110 0.93 -9.74 -1.17
N THR A 111 1.82 -9.92 -2.15
CA THR A 111 2.82 -8.89 -2.47
C THR A 111 2.20 -7.91 -3.46
N ILE A 112 2.50 -6.61 -3.31
CA ILE A 112 1.97 -5.55 -4.17
C ILE A 112 3.16 -4.85 -4.82
N VAL A 113 3.36 -5.06 -6.13
CA VAL A 113 4.59 -4.65 -6.85
C VAL A 113 4.26 -3.61 -7.92
N LYS A 114 5.04 -2.54 -8.02
CA LYS A 114 4.90 -1.53 -9.08
C LYS A 114 5.16 -2.19 -10.44
N LEU A 115 4.19 -2.08 -11.35
CA LEU A 115 4.25 -2.71 -12.68
C LEU A 115 5.48 -2.22 -13.46
N GLY A 116 6.17 -3.15 -14.11
CA GLY A 116 7.39 -2.87 -14.88
C GLY A 116 8.64 -2.66 -14.02
N THR A 117 8.55 -2.90 -12.71
CA THR A 117 9.68 -2.85 -11.78
C THR A 117 9.72 -4.09 -10.90
N ASN A 118 10.75 -4.22 -10.07
CA ASN A 118 10.79 -5.20 -8.98
C ASN A 118 10.49 -4.55 -7.63
N ASP A 119 9.95 -3.33 -7.59
CA ASP A 119 9.75 -2.60 -6.33
C ASP A 119 8.36 -2.90 -5.73
N ALA A 120 8.36 -3.42 -4.51
CA ALA A 120 7.18 -3.80 -3.76
C ALA A 120 6.84 -2.77 -2.67
N LEU A 121 5.55 -2.60 -2.39
CA LEU A 121 5.11 -1.94 -1.17
C LEU A 121 5.73 -2.63 0.03
N THR A 122 6.24 -1.84 0.97
CA THR A 122 6.98 -2.31 2.14
C THR A 122 6.59 -1.48 3.37
N ASP A 123 6.07 -2.14 4.41
CA ASP A 123 5.99 -1.63 5.78
C ASP A 123 7.40 -1.73 6.41
N PRO A 124 8.06 -0.60 6.73
CA PRO A 124 9.40 -0.60 7.32
C PRO A 124 9.38 -0.96 8.82
N TYR A 125 8.43 -1.80 9.25
CA TYR A 125 8.22 -2.17 10.64
C TYR A 125 9.50 -2.65 11.34
N SER A 126 9.69 -2.16 12.55
CA SER A 126 10.58 -2.75 13.55
C SER A 126 9.99 -2.52 14.94
N GLU A 127 10.42 -3.30 15.92
CA GLU A 127 9.92 -3.21 17.30
C GLU A 127 10.12 -1.81 17.90
N GLU A 128 11.19 -1.09 17.51
CA GLU A 128 11.51 0.26 17.98
C GLU A 128 10.48 1.32 17.53
N ILE A 129 9.74 1.06 16.45
CA ILE A 129 8.77 1.99 15.85
C ILE A 129 7.38 1.36 15.66
N ALA A 130 7.07 0.29 16.41
CA ALA A 130 5.83 -0.48 16.26
C ALA A 130 4.57 0.38 16.45
N ASP A 131 4.64 1.38 17.35
CA ASP A 131 3.55 2.28 17.71
C ASP A 131 3.58 3.62 16.97
N ALA A 132 4.53 3.80 16.04
CA ALA A 132 4.63 5.03 15.23
C ALA A 132 3.87 4.87 13.90
N GLU A 133 3.43 6.00 13.33
CA GLU A 133 3.02 6.04 11.92
C GLU A 133 4.23 5.72 11.04
N ARG A 134 4.08 4.75 10.13
CA ARG A 134 5.18 4.30 9.26
C ARG A 134 4.82 4.50 7.82
N SER A 135 5.60 5.30 7.12
CA SER A 135 5.41 5.53 5.69
C SER A 135 5.68 4.26 4.89
N ILE A 136 4.72 3.86 4.06
CA ILE A 136 4.93 2.76 3.11
C ILE A 136 5.99 3.17 2.09
N ARG A 137 6.90 2.24 1.81
CA ARG A 137 8.01 2.43 0.87
C ARG A 137 7.90 1.49 -0.32
N LEU A 138 8.48 1.89 -1.44
CA LEU A 138 8.86 0.99 -2.52
C LEU A 138 10.30 0.53 -2.30
N GLN A 139 10.46 -0.78 -2.13
CA GLN A 139 11.77 -1.43 -2.04
C GLN A 139 11.82 -2.65 -2.95
N PRO A 140 12.99 -3.07 -3.44
CA PRO A 140 13.11 -4.30 -4.20
C PRO A 140 12.44 -5.47 -3.48
N LEU A 141 11.64 -6.23 -4.22
CA LEU A 141 10.94 -7.41 -3.73
C LEU A 141 11.97 -8.42 -3.23
N ASP A 142 11.96 -8.67 -1.93
CA ASP A 142 12.91 -9.54 -1.25
C ASP A 142 12.30 -10.92 -1.02
N LYS A 143 12.83 -11.89 -1.75
CA LYS A 143 12.50 -13.31 -1.62
C LYS A 143 13.51 -13.95 -0.67
N LEU A 144 13.10 -14.10 0.59
CA LEU A 144 13.84 -14.83 1.61
C LEU A 144 13.77 -16.34 1.30
N GLY A 145 14.54 -16.82 0.32
CA GLY A 145 14.78 -18.24 0.01
C GLY A 145 13.59 -19.19 0.19
N ASN A 146 13.80 -20.30 0.93
CA ASN A 146 12.73 -21.27 1.26
C ASN A 146 11.69 -20.73 2.27
N SER A 147 11.97 -19.60 2.92
CA SER A 147 11.12 -18.99 3.94
C SER A 147 9.96 -18.16 3.38
N GLY A 148 10.04 -17.69 2.14
CA GLY A 148 8.97 -16.93 1.48
C GLY A 148 9.40 -15.51 1.12
N TYR A 149 8.52 -14.53 1.35
CA TYR A 149 8.78 -13.11 1.13
C TYR A 149 9.07 -12.40 2.46
N HIS A 150 9.78 -11.27 2.41
CA HIS A 150 9.95 -10.42 3.59
C HIS A 150 8.59 -10.05 4.21
N PRO A 151 8.34 -10.25 5.52
CA PRO A 151 7.02 -10.02 6.12
C PRO A 151 6.49 -8.59 5.93
N GLY A 152 7.38 -7.60 5.93
CA GLY A 152 7.01 -6.20 5.64
C GLY A 152 6.51 -5.96 4.21
N GLN A 153 6.67 -6.92 3.30
CA GLN A 153 6.21 -6.85 1.90
C GLN A 153 4.94 -7.69 1.65
N LEU A 154 4.33 -8.20 2.72
CA LEU A 154 3.11 -8.99 2.68
C LEU A 154 1.94 -8.18 3.26
N PHE A 155 0.84 -8.15 2.52
CA PHE A 155 -0.38 -7.44 2.91
C PHE A 155 -1.59 -8.34 2.75
N THR A 156 -2.48 -8.32 3.73
CA THR A 156 -3.82 -8.87 3.53
C THR A 156 -4.67 -7.83 2.82
N VAL A 157 -5.49 -8.29 1.88
CA VAL A 157 -6.40 -7.47 1.09
C VAL A 157 -7.76 -8.15 1.15
N LYS A 158 -8.73 -7.49 1.75
CA LYS A 158 -10.07 -8.04 1.98
C LYS A 158 -11.12 -7.06 1.48
N ASP A 159 -12.31 -7.58 1.21
CA ASP A 159 -13.47 -6.75 0.94
C ASP A 159 -13.72 -5.81 2.13
N ALA A 160 -14.04 -4.55 1.84
CA ALA A 160 -14.38 -3.58 2.88
C ALA A 160 -15.69 -3.93 3.60
N GLU A 161 -16.57 -4.73 2.98
CA GLU A 161 -17.80 -5.22 3.62
C GLU A 161 -17.55 -6.33 4.66
N ASP A 162 -16.42 -7.05 4.54
CA ASP A 162 -16.07 -8.17 5.42
C ASP A 162 -15.37 -7.74 6.72
N GLU A 163 -14.89 -6.49 6.81
CA GLU A 163 -14.20 -5.98 8.00
C GLU A 163 -15.18 -5.35 9.00
N PRO A 164 -15.16 -5.76 10.29
CA PRO A 164 -16.14 -5.32 11.28
C PRO A 164 -16.06 -3.81 11.54
N GLN A 165 -17.19 -3.12 11.41
CA GLN A 165 -17.33 -1.67 11.68
C GLN A 165 -17.56 -1.33 13.17
N LYS A 166 -17.19 -2.23 14.11
CA LYS A 166 -17.62 -2.15 15.51
C LYS A 166 -16.55 -1.65 16.45
#